data_AF-A0A447RVN9-F1
#
_entry.id   AF-A0A447RVN9-F1
#
_cell.length_a   1.000
_cell.length_b   1.000
_cell.length_c   1.000
_cell.angle_alpha   90.00
_cell.angle_beta   90.00
_cell.angle_gamma   90.00
#
_symmetry.space_group_name_H-M   'P 1'
#
loop_
_entity.id
_entity.type
_entity.pdbx_description
1 polymer ?
#
loop_
_entity_poly.entity_id
_entity_poly.type
_entity_poly.pdbx_seq_one_letter_code
_entity_poly.pdbx_strand_id
1 'polypeptide(L)'
;MNPMPGGSIDNCITFQPVQNHVVIGDDSTIDFSKYYHFIALPDLRVFANAGFPYSRMADLSDTLVVVPKAPTQGQVATLLQALGASVRRPVWRRLICK
;
A
#
# COMPACT_ATOMS: atom_id res chain seq x y z
N MET A 1 -22.56 27.34 -18.57
CA MET A 1 -23.80 26.84 -17.94
C MET A 1 -23.46 25.63 -17.09
N ASN A 2 -23.89 25.58 -15.83
CA ASN A 2 -23.69 24.40 -14.99
C ASN A 2 -24.75 23.34 -15.35
N PRO A 3 -24.39 22.11 -15.77
CA PRO A 3 -25.33 21.17 -16.37
C PRO A 3 -26.10 20.32 -15.35
N MET A 4 -25.92 20.54 -14.04
CA MET A 4 -26.58 19.74 -13.01
C MET A 4 -27.89 20.41 -12.57
N PRO A 5 -29.06 19.79 -12.82
CA PRO A 5 -30.29 20.23 -12.19
C PRO A 5 -30.25 19.78 -10.72
N GLY A 6 -30.58 20.68 -9.79
CA GLY A 6 -30.74 20.31 -8.38
C GLY A 6 -32.04 19.52 -8.21
N GLY A 7 -31.97 18.28 -7.72
CA GLY A 7 -33.15 17.50 -7.32
C GLY A 7 -33.82 18.07 -6.06
N SER A 8 -35.11 17.80 -5.86
CA SER A 8 -35.83 18.10 -4.61
C SER A 8 -35.97 16.85 -3.76
N ILE A 9 -36.32 17.02 -2.47
CA ILE A 9 -36.45 15.91 -1.50
C ILE A 9 -37.52 14.89 -1.94
N ASP A 10 -38.56 15.36 -2.65
CA ASP A 10 -39.66 14.52 -3.14
C ASP A 10 -39.43 13.97 -4.56
N ASN A 11 -38.34 14.39 -5.24
CA ASN A 11 -38.05 13.98 -6.60
C ASN A 11 -36.55 13.77 -6.82
N CYS A 12 -36.11 12.54 -6.58
CA CYS A 12 -34.75 12.07 -6.82
C CYS A 12 -34.51 11.88 -8.33
N ILE A 13 -33.84 12.84 -8.96
CA ILE A 13 -33.36 12.69 -10.33
C ILE A 13 -32.00 11.98 -10.36
N THR A 14 -31.89 10.93 -11.17
CA THR A 14 -30.59 10.29 -11.46
C THR A 14 -29.97 11.01 -12.64
N PHE A 15 -28.91 11.79 -12.39
CA PHE A 15 -28.11 12.35 -13.47
C PHE A 15 -27.01 11.35 -13.80
N GLN A 16 -26.91 10.96 -15.08
CA GLN A 16 -25.71 10.29 -15.54
C GLN A 16 -24.66 11.38 -15.76
N PRO A 17 -23.50 11.30 -15.07
CA PRO A 17 -22.37 12.15 -15.42
C PRO A 17 -22.08 11.94 -16.89
N VAL A 18 -21.97 13.04 -17.65
CA VAL A 18 -21.46 12.97 -19.02
C VAL A 18 -20.13 12.22 -18.94
N GLN A 19 -19.98 11.16 -19.74
CA GLN A 19 -18.76 10.37 -19.76
C GLN A 19 -17.60 11.24 -20.24
N ASN A 20 -16.85 11.79 -19.29
CA ASN A 20 -15.59 12.44 -19.58
C ASN A 20 -14.56 11.34 -19.84
N HIS A 21 -14.28 11.09 -21.12
CA HIS A 21 -13.21 10.19 -21.53
C HIS A 21 -11.89 10.95 -21.47
N VAL A 22 -11.04 10.61 -20.51
CA VAL A 22 -9.68 11.15 -20.40
C VAL A 22 -8.73 10.02 -20.79
N VAL A 23 -7.96 10.24 -21.85
CA VAL A 23 -6.92 9.32 -22.30
C VAL A 23 -5.56 9.83 -21.84
N ILE A 24 -4.69 8.91 -21.41
CA ILE A 24 -3.28 9.19 -21.21
C ILE A 24 -2.61 8.98 -22.57
N GLY A 25 -1.92 10.00 -23.09
CA GLY A 25 -1.20 9.88 -24.36
C GLY A 25 -0.03 8.91 -24.23
N ASP A 26 0.30 8.20 -25.32
CA ASP A 26 1.42 7.23 -25.34
C ASP A 26 2.79 7.90 -25.08
N ASP A 27 2.88 9.21 -25.27
CA ASP A 27 4.05 10.05 -24.98
C ASP A 27 4.08 10.62 -23.55
N SER A 28 3.06 10.31 -22.75
CA SER A 28 2.98 10.79 -21.37
C SER A 28 4.00 10.06 -20.50
N THR A 29 5.01 10.79 -20.04
CA THR A 29 6.02 10.27 -19.11
C THR A 29 5.70 10.66 -17.68
N ILE A 30 5.72 9.69 -16.77
CA ILE A 30 5.69 9.94 -15.33
C ILE A 30 7.14 9.93 -14.84
N ASP A 31 7.64 11.11 -14.46
CA ASP A 31 9.02 11.26 -13.97
C ASP A 31 9.09 11.01 -12.45
N PHE A 32 9.76 9.91 -12.07
CA PHE A 32 10.02 9.55 -10.68
C PHE A 32 11.42 9.96 -10.19
N SER A 33 12.21 10.69 -10.98
CA SER A 33 13.62 11.02 -10.70
C SER A 33 13.85 11.78 -9.38
N LYS A 34 12.83 12.49 -8.87
CA LYS A 34 12.92 13.29 -7.63
C LYS A 34 12.32 12.61 -6.40
N TYR A 35 11.84 11.38 -6.51
CA TYR A 35 11.30 10.66 -5.36
C TYR A 35 12.44 10.03 -4.55
N TYR A 36 12.63 10.53 -3.33
CA TYR A 36 13.64 10.02 -2.41
C TYR A 36 13.48 8.52 -2.12
N HIS A 37 12.25 8.00 -2.05
CA HIS A 37 11.97 6.60 -1.74
C HIS A 37 11.32 5.86 -2.91
N PHE A 38 11.96 5.93 -4.08
CA PHE A 38 11.54 5.17 -5.25
C PHE A 38 12.32 3.85 -5.37
N ILE A 39 11.58 2.76 -5.58
CA ILE A 39 12.13 1.46 -5.95
C ILE A 39 11.33 0.97 -7.15
N ALA A 40 12.01 0.69 -8.27
CA ALA A 40 11.39 0.07 -9.43
C ALA A 40 10.96 -1.36 -9.06
N LEU A 41 9.67 -1.65 -9.19
CA LEU A 41 9.13 -3.01 -9.01
C LEU A 41 9.24 -3.81 -10.32
N PRO A 42 9.44 -5.14 -10.28
CA PRO A 42 9.55 -5.98 -9.08
C PRO A 42 11.01 -6.19 -8.62
N ASP A 43 11.43 -5.56 -7.51
CA ASP A 43 12.66 -5.94 -6.79
C ASP A 43 12.33 -7.06 -5.77
N LEU A 44 12.72 -8.28 -6.11
CA LEU A 44 12.43 -9.49 -5.31
C LEU A 44 13.02 -9.43 -3.89
N ARG A 45 14.13 -8.71 -3.72
CA ARG A 45 14.82 -8.62 -2.42
C ARG A 45 14.06 -7.70 -1.48
N VAL A 46 13.51 -6.60 -1.97
CA VAL A 46 12.62 -5.73 -1.18
C VAL A 46 11.29 -6.43 -0.95
N PHE A 47 10.75 -7.08 -1.98
CA PHE A 47 9.50 -7.83 -1.88
C PHE A 47 9.52 -8.90 -0.77
N ALA A 48 10.55 -9.75 -0.74
CA ALA A 48 10.66 -10.83 0.27
C ALA A 48 10.99 -10.34 1.68
N ASN A 49 11.67 -9.20 1.81
CA ASN A 49 12.13 -8.70 3.12
C ASN A 49 11.24 -7.60 3.72
N ALA A 50 10.32 -7.00 2.94
CA ALA A 50 9.45 -5.92 3.41
C ALA A 50 8.16 -6.42 4.09
N GLY A 51 7.98 -7.73 4.20
CA GLY A 51 6.75 -8.32 4.74
C GLY A 51 5.57 -8.31 3.78
N PHE A 52 5.72 -7.79 2.56
CA PHE A 52 4.71 -7.93 1.51
C PHE A 52 4.56 -9.41 1.09
N PRO A 53 3.33 -9.92 0.82
CA PRO A 53 2.04 -9.23 0.81
C PRO A 53 1.31 -9.18 2.18
N TYR A 54 1.94 -9.65 3.25
CA TYR A 54 1.30 -9.87 4.54
C TYR A 54 1.28 -8.64 5.46
N SER A 55 2.24 -7.75 5.30
CA SER A 55 2.31 -6.45 5.99
C SER A 55 2.59 -5.35 4.99
N ARG A 56 1.81 -4.26 5.06
CA ARG A 56 2.13 -2.99 4.40
C ARG A 56 2.97 -2.08 5.29
N MET A 57 2.77 -2.17 6.60
CA MET A 57 3.36 -1.26 7.57
C MET A 57 4.68 -1.84 8.10
N ALA A 58 5.70 -0.99 8.22
CA ALA A 58 7.03 -1.40 8.70
C ALA A 58 7.03 -1.77 10.20
N ASP A 59 6.03 -1.31 10.94
CA ASP A 59 5.82 -1.56 12.37
C ASP A 59 4.81 -2.70 12.64
N LEU A 60 4.27 -3.33 11.58
CA LEU A 60 3.27 -4.40 11.65
C LEU A 60 1.92 -4.01 12.28
N SER A 61 1.62 -2.71 12.39
CA SER A 61 0.43 -2.22 13.11
C SER A 61 -0.91 -2.79 12.60
N ASP A 62 -1.02 -3.14 11.31
CA ASP A 62 -2.23 -3.72 10.71
C ASP A 62 -2.12 -5.22 10.41
N THR A 63 -1.23 -5.93 11.10
CA THR A 63 -1.02 -7.38 10.88
C THR A 63 -1.63 -8.22 11.98
N LEU A 64 -2.36 -9.27 11.57
CA LEU A 64 -2.89 -10.28 12.49
C LEU A 64 -2.03 -11.54 12.38
N VAL A 65 -1.58 -12.05 13.53
CA VAL A 65 -0.88 -13.32 13.62
C VAL A 65 -1.83 -14.38 14.19
N VAL A 66 -2.00 -15.47 13.46
CA VAL A 66 -2.77 -16.63 13.93
C VAL A 66 -1.84 -17.61 14.64
N VAL A 67 -2.14 -17.92 15.90
CA VAL A 67 -1.40 -18.88 16.72
C VAL A 67 -2.33 -19.97 17.28
N PRO A 68 -1.83 -21.18 17.57
CA PRO A 68 -2.59 -22.21 18.27
C PRO A 68 -3.02 -21.74 19.67
N LYS A 69 -4.13 -22.30 20.18
CA LYS A 69 -4.69 -21.94 21.51
C LYS A 69 -3.70 -22.14 22.67
N ALA A 70 -2.81 -23.13 22.57
CA ALA A 70 -1.74 -23.38 23.53
C ALA A 70 -0.40 -23.47 22.78
N PRO A 71 0.30 -22.34 22.60
CA PRO A 71 1.55 -22.33 21.84
C PRO A 71 2.69 -22.94 22.66
N THR A 72 3.57 -23.69 22.00
CA THR A 72 4.81 -24.17 22.62
C THR A 72 5.86 -23.05 22.66
N GLN A 73 6.86 -23.13 23.55
CA GLN A 73 7.93 -22.13 23.62
C GLN A 73 8.66 -21.96 22.26
N GLY A 74 8.87 -23.06 21.53
CA GLY A 74 9.45 -23.02 20.19
C GLY A 74 8.61 -22.21 19.21
N GLN A 75 7.28 -22.36 19.23
CA GLN A 75 6.38 -21.62 18.34
C GLN A 75 6.37 -20.12 18.66
N VAL A 76 6.41 -19.74 19.93
CA VAL A 76 6.52 -18.33 20.34
C VAL A 76 7.87 -17.74 19.91
N ALA A 77 8.96 -18.49 20.08
CA ALA A 77 10.28 -18.07 19.64
C ALA A 77 10.34 -17.87 18.11
N THR A 78 9.82 -18.83 17.33
CA THR A 78 9.76 -18.72 15.87
C THR A 78 8.91 -17.53 15.41
N LEU A 79 7.78 -17.28 16.07
CA LEU A 79 6.96 -16.11 15.78
C LEU A 79 7.75 -14.81 15.96
N LEU A 80 8.35 -14.61 17.14
CA LEU A 80 9.11 -13.39 17.44
C LEU A 80 10.32 -13.22 16.51
N GLN A 81 10.98 -14.32 16.14
CA GLN A 81 12.07 -14.31 15.17
C GLN A 81 11.60 -13.89 13.77
N ALA A 82 10.45 -14.40 13.31
CA ALA A 82 9.87 -14.06 12.01
C ALA A 82 9.49 -12.58 11.94
N LEU A 83 8.76 -12.06 12.94
CA LEU A 83 8.37 -10.65 13.01
C LEU A 83 9.61 -9.73 13.11
N GLY A 84 10.61 -10.13 13.91
CA GLY A 84 11.85 -9.39 14.04
C GLY A 84 12.68 -9.37 12.74
N ALA A 85 12.59 -10.40 11.90
CA ALA A 85 13.30 -10.48 10.62
C ALA A 85 12.65 -9.62 9.53
N SER A 86 11.31 -9.57 9.46
CA SER A 86 10.58 -8.74 8.49
C SER A 86 10.72 -7.24 8.74
N VAL A 87 10.85 -6.82 10.01
CA VAL A 87 11.02 -5.40 10.40
C VAL A 87 12.48 -4.94 10.26
N ARG A 88 13.42 -5.87 10.04
CA ARG A 88 14.87 -5.58 10.12
C ARG A 88 15.42 -4.71 9.00
N ARG A 89 14.63 -4.44 7.97
CA ARG A 89 15.06 -3.57 6.87
C ARG A 89 14.17 -2.34 6.82
N PRO A 90 14.57 -1.26 7.51
CA PRO A 90 14.13 0.05 7.09
C PRO A 90 14.79 0.26 5.73
N VAL A 91 14.06 -0.04 4.65
CA VAL A 91 14.32 0.54 3.33
C VAL A 91 14.52 2.07 3.48
N TRP A 92 13.88 2.65 4.49
CA TRP A 92 14.02 4.01 5.00
C TRP A 92 15.39 4.40 5.61
N ARG A 93 16.20 3.47 6.17
CA ARG A 93 17.47 3.84 6.85
C ARG A 93 18.63 4.12 5.90
N ARG A 94 18.57 3.63 4.65
CA ARG A 94 19.57 4.00 3.63
C ARG A 94 19.29 5.34 2.97
N LEU A 95 18.17 5.99 3.27
CA LEU A 95 17.71 7.20 2.58
C LEU A 95 17.59 8.44 3.48
N ILE A 96 17.75 8.32 4.80
CA ILE A 96 17.78 9.46 5.74
C ILE A 96 19.21 10.03 5.95
N CYS A 97 20.24 9.33 5.50
CA CYS A 97 21.61 9.83 5.53
C CYS A 97 22.24 9.74 4.14
N LYS A 98 21.75 10.57 3.21
CA LYS A 98 22.60 11.15 2.17
C LYS A 98 22.10 12.55 1.82
#